data_AF-B4GV66-F1
#
_entry.id   AF-B4GV66-F1
#
_cell.length_a   1.000
_cell.length_b   1.000
_cell.length_c   1.000
_cell.angle_alpha   90.00
_cell.angle_beta   90.00
_cell.angle_gamma   90.00
#
_symmetry.space_group_name_H-M   'P 1'
#
loop_
_entity.id
_entity.type
_entity.pdbx_description
1 polymer ?
#
loop_
_entity_poly.entity_id
_entity_poly.type
_entity_poly.pdbx_seq_one_letter_code
_entity_poly.pdbx_strand_id
1 'polypeptide(L)'
;MTPNDNGVPEPKAFERFIRKDVSLHDPSLQVPDGFLALPLVKGQAVRVIYQFIEYDPLLDSSNMAGKDWKRIAQDIGRTYDLFDGFVVLHGTDTLAYTSSALSFFLGNLDKPVVVTGSMIPIYETRTDGRNNFVSSLIISGCYKIPEVCVVFANKLLRGNRTVKSTYEQASPISNC
;
A
#
# COMPACT_ATOMS: atom_id res chain seq x y z
N MET A 1 -1.75 -12.64 1.75
CA MET A 1 -1.02 -13.16 2.93
C MET A 1 -0.75 -14.63 2.73
N THR A 2 0.36 -15.17 3.26
CA THR A 2 0.56 -16.62 3.39
C THR A 2 -0.52 -17.16 4.31
N PRO A 3 -1.40 -18.06 3.84
CA PRO A 3 -2.37 -18.70 4.71
C PRO A 3 -1.60 -19.62 5.69
N ASN A 4 -2.07 -19.74 6.92
CA ASN A 4 -1.73 -20.90 7.73
C ASN A 4 -2.35 -22.17 7.12
N ASP A 5 -2.06 -23.35 7.70
CA ASP A 5 -2.57 -24.64 7.23
C ASP A 5 -4.11 -24.72 7.13
N ASN A 6 -4.83 -23.77 7.74
CA ASN A 6 -6.29 -23.65 7.73
C ASN A 6 -6.82 -22.58 6.75
N GLY A 7 -5.96 -21.99 5.92
CA GLY A 7 -6.35 -20.95 4.96
C GLY A 7 -6.54 -19.55 5.57
N VAL A 8 -6.26 -19.37 6.87
CA VAL A 8 -6.41 -18.09 7.57
C VAL A 8 -5.08 -17.33 7.55
N PRO A 9 -5.06 -16.05 7.17
CA PRO A 9 -3.86 -15.23 7.32
C PRO A 9 -3.42 -15.16 8.78
N GLU A 10 -2.18 -15.50 9.06
CA GLU A 10 -1.63 -15.32 10.40
C GLU A 10 -1.44 -13.82 10.72
N PRO A 11 -1.89 -13.35 11.90
CA PRO A 11 -1.66 -11.97 12.33
C PRO A 11 -0.18 -11.61 12.28
N LYS A 12 0.16 -10.42 11.77
CA LYS A 12 1.53 -9.91 11.65
C LYS A 12 2.46 -10.72 10.77
N ALA A 13 1.96 -11.69 10.00
CA ALA A 13 2.82 -12.47 9.10
C ALA A 13 3.46 -11.61 8.02
N PHE A 14 2.72 -10.60 7.51
CA PHE A 14 3.27 -9.63 6.56
C PHE A 14 4.45 -8.88 7.17
N GLU A 15 4.26 -8.23 8.32
CA GLU A 15 5.33 -7.50 8.99
C GLU A 15 6.54 -8.40 9.33
N ARG A 16 6.30 -9.62 9.88
CA ARG A 16 7.37 -10.58 10.16
C ARG A 16 8.18 -10.95 8.93
N PHE A 17 7.53 -11.09 7.78
CA PHE A 17 8.20 -11.38 6.51
C PHE A 17 9.05 -10.18 6.07
N ILE A 18 8.47 -8.97 6.06
CA ILE A 18 9.19 -7.75 5.65
C ILE A 18 10.43 -7.52 6.54
N ARG A 19 10.33 -7.73 7.86
CA ARG A 19 11.47 -7.61 8.78
C ARG A 19 12.64 -8.54 8.48
N LYS A 20 12.38 -9.68 7.82
CA LYS A 20 13.42 -10.66 7.45
C LYS A 20 14.02 -10.39 6.07
N ASP A 21 13.32 -9.67 5.20
CA ASP A 21 13.76 -9.41 3.83
C ASP A 21 14.59 -8.12 3.78
N VAL A 22 15.92 -8.27 3.66
CA VAL A 22 16.86 -7.14 3.62
C VAL A 22 16.67 -6.21 2.41
N SER A 23 15.94 -6.66 1.38
CA SER A 23 15.58 -5.82 0.24
C SER A 23 14.42 -4.87 0.54
N LEU A 24 13.64 -5.15 1.60
CA LEU A 24 12.46 -4.39 2.01
C LEU A 24 12.66 -3.71 3.38
N HIS A 25 13.62 -4.19 4.17
CA HIS A 25 13.98 -3.65 5.47
C HIS A 25 15.51 -3.54 5.63
N ASP A 26 16.00 -2.35 5.97
CA ASP A 26 17.39 -2.12 6.38
C ASP A 26 17.50 -2.23 7.91
N PRO A 27 18.02 -3.36 8.46
CA PRO A 27 18.15 -3.54 9.91
C PRO A 27 19.32 -2.75 10.51
N SER A 28 20.19 -2.16 9.69
CA SER A 28 21.35 -1.39 10.17
C SER A 28 20.97 0.04 10.57
N LEU A 29 19.86 0.58 10.06
CA LEU A 29 19.37 1.89 10.43
C LEU A 29 18.59 1.81 11.75
N GLN A 30 19.03 2.56 12.75
CA GLN A 30 18.27 2.74 13.99
C GLN A 30 17.02 3.57 13.72
N VAL A 31 15.86 3.02 14.07
CA VAL A 31 14.54 3.66 13.92
C VAL A 31 13.75 3.50 15.22
N PRO A 32 12.74 4.36 15.48
CA PRO A 32 11.87 4.21 16.64
C PRO A 32 11.18 2.83 16.68
N ASP A 33 10.81 2.40 17.89
CA ASP A 33 10.13 1.11 18.09
C ASP A 33 8.87 1.00 17.23
N GLY A 34 8.70 -0.17 16.61
CA GLY A 34 7.59 -0.46 15.70
C GLY A 34 7.78 0.06 14.27
N PHE A 35 8.80 0.87 13.99
CA PHE A 35 9.14 1.27 12.63
C PHE A 35 10.06 0.25 11.94
N LEU A 36 10.03 0.30 10.62
CA LEU A 36 10.96 -0.35 9.71
C LEU A 36 11.58 0.74 8.82
N ALA A 37 12.80 0.49 8.35
CA ALA A 37 13.47 1.35 7.38
C ALA A 37 13.50 0.67 6.01
N LEU A 38 13.15 1.39 4.95
CA LEU A 38 13.46 0.95 3.59
C LEU A 38 14.98 1.09 3.34
N PRO A 39 15.63 0.16 2.61
CA PRO A 39 17.02 0.34 2.17
C PRO A 39 17.22 1.64 1.37
N LEU A 40 18.48 2.07 1.28
CA LEU A 40 18.82 3.30 0.57
C LEU A 40 18.36 3.24 -0.89
N VAL A 41 17.51 4.19 -1.28
CA VAL A 41 17.01 4.31 -2.65
C VAL A 41 17.92 5.29 -3.39
N LYS A 42 18.62 4.79 -4.41
CA LYS A 42 19.52 5.61 -5.23
C LYS A 42 18.75 6.79 -5.84
N GLY A 43 19.28 8.00 -5.65
CA GLY A 43 18.69 9.23 -6.18
C GLY A 43 17.62 9.87 -5.29
N GLN A 44 17.27 9.26 -4.15
CA GLN A 44 16.42 9.89 -3.14
C GLN A 44 17.29 10.47 -2.02
N ALA A 45 17.02 11.72 -1.64
CA ALA A 45 17.78 12.42 -0.59
C ALA A 45 17.33 12.07 0.82
N VAL A 46 16.16 11.42 0.96
CA VAL A 46 15.54 11.09 2.25
C VAL A 46 15.51 9.58 2.48
N ARG A 47 15.55 9.17 3.75
CA ARG A 47 15.31 7.78 4.16
C ARG A 47 13.83 7.59 4.43
N VAL A 48 13.24 6.56 3.84
CA VAL A 48 11.85 6.17 4.13
C VAL A 48 11.84 5.22 5.31
N ILE A 49 11.21 5.65 6.40
CA ILE A 49 10.83 4.78 7.52
C ILE A 49 9.31 4.64 7.51
N TYR A 50 8.80 3.48 7.90
CA TYR A 50 7.39 3.17 7.83
C TYR A 50 6.96 2.28 8.99
N GLN A 51 5.68 2.34 9.33
CA GLN A 51 5.04 1.53 10.35
C GLN A 51 3.83 0.83 9.75
N PHE A 52 3.55 -0.39 10.22
CA PHE A 52 2.35 -1.12 9.81
C PHE A 52 1.19 -0.89 10.79
N ILE A 53 0.02 -0.67 10.22
CA ILE A 53 -1.26 -0.82 10.90
C ILE A 53 -1.98 -1.96 10.18
N GLU A 54 -2.14 -3.09 10.86
CA GLU A 54 -2.82 -4.27 10.32
C GLU A 54 -4.25 -4.34 10.87
N TYR A 55 -5.22 -4.52 9.98
CA TYR A 55 -6.61 -4.70 10.38
C TYR A 55 -6.89 -6.12 10.85
N ASP A 56 -7.64 -6.20 11.94
CA ASP A 56 -8.19 -7.44 12.47
C ASP A 56 -9.73 -7.32 12.56
N PRO A 57 -10.50 -8.18 11.86
CA PRO A 57 -10.02 -9.10 10.83
C PRO A 57 -9.51 -8.34 9.60
N LEU A 58 -8.72 -9.03 8.77
CA LEU A 58 -8.33 -8.50 7.46
C LEU A 58 -9.56 -8.28 6.59
N LEU A 59 -9.50 -7.23 5.79
CA LEU A 59 -10.58 -6.89 4.86
C LEU A 59 -10.39 -7.67 3.56
N ASP A 60 -11.39 -8.45 3.19
CA ASP A 60 -11.49 -9.01 1.85
C ASP A 60 -11.97 -7.92 0.89
N SER A 61 -11.12 -7.56 -0.09
CA SER A 61 -11.42 -6.49 -1.05
C SER A 61 -12.75 -6.71 -1.78
N SER A 62 -13.10 -7.96 -2.07
CA SER A 62 -14.34 -8.29 -2.80
C SER A 62 -15.60 -7.96 -1.99
N ASN A 63 -15.46 -7.79 -0.67
CA ASN A 63 -16.54 -7.49 0.26
C ASN A 63 -16.44 -6.07 0.87
N MET A 64 -15.50 -5.24 0.43
CA MET A 64 -15.34 -3.89 0.98
C MET A 64 -16.46 -2.95 0.55
N ALA A 65 -17.02 -2.23 1.53
CA ALA A 65 -18.12 -1.29 1.35
C ALA A 65 -17.85 0.06 2.03
N GLY A 66 -18.85 0.95 2.01
CA GLY A 66 -18.73 2.31 2.56
C GLY A 66 -18.24 2.38 4.00
N LYS A 67 -18.59 1.41 4.85
CA LYS A 67 -18.12 1.33 6.24
C LYS A 67 -16.60 1.10 6.32
N ASP A 68 -16.05 0.33 5.39
CA ASP A 68 -14.64 -0.06 5.38
C ASP A 68 -13.77 1.09 4.84
N TRP A 69 -14.23 1.77 3.78
CA TRP A 69 -13.54 2.98 3.30
C TRP A 69 -13.57 4.10 4.32
N LYS A 70 -14.71 4.28 5.02
CA LYS A 70 -14.81 5.25 6.12
C LYS A 70 -13.83 4.92 7.24
N ARG A 71 -13.69 3.64 7.60
CA ARG A 71 -12.69 3.19 8.60
C ARG A 71 -11.28 3.57 8.17
N ILE A 72 -10.89 3.24 6.93
CA ILE A 72 -9.57 3.60 6.37
C ILE A 72 -9.34 5.11 6.43
N ALA A 73 -10.30 5.91 5.95
CA ALA A 73 -10.19 7.36 5.95
C ALA A 73 -10.08 7.95 7.36
N GLN A 74 -10.80 7.40 8.33
CA GLN A 74 -10.72 7.81 9.73
C GLN A 74 -9.36 7.47 10.35
N ASP A 75 -8.80 6.30 10.05
CA ASP A 75 -7.49 5.91 10.58
C ASP A 75 -6.36 6.76 10.00
N ILE A 76 -6.42 7.06 8.69
CA ILE A 76 -5.53 8.06 8.06
C ILE A 76 -5.70 9.43 8.72
N GLY A 77 -6.94 9.90 8.92
CA GLY A 77 -7.21 11.18 9.56
C GLY A 77 -6.68 11.29 10.99
N ARG A 78 -6.80 10.22 11.79
CA ARG A 78 -6.28 10.17 13.18
C ARG A 78 -4.76 10.23 13.25
N THR A 79 -4.08 9.76 12.21
CA THR A 79 -2.62 9.69 12.15
C THR A 79 -2.03 10.72 11.20
N TYR A 80 -2.86 11.62 10.68
CA TYR A 80 -2.50 12.46 9.54
C TYR A 80 -1.25 13.29 9.81
N ASP A 81 -1.15 13.90 10.99
CA ASP A 81 -0.03 14.77 11.38
C ASP A 81 1.23 14.01 11.78
N LEU A 82 1.14 12.70 12.02
CA LEU A 82 2.26 11.87 12.46
C LEU A 82 3.10 11.30 11.32
N PHE A 83 2.57 11.30 10.09
CA PHE A 83 3.21 10.71 8.91
C PHE A 83 3.24 11.67 7.73
N ASP A 84 4.24 11.52 6.85
CA ASP A 84 4.38 12.35 5.64
C ASP A 84 3.52 11.85 4.46
N GLY A 85 3.07 10.61 4.51
CA GLY A 85 2.26 9.95 3.47
C GLY A 85 1.75 8.60 3.94
N PHE A 86 0.83 8.02 3.17
CA PHE A 86 0.13 6.79 3.53
C PHE A 86 0.19 5.77 2.39
N VAL A 87 0.32 4.49 2.75
CA VAL A 87 0.19 3.37 1.82
C VAL A 87 -0.92 2.45 2.31
N VAL A 88 -1.90 2.17 1.46
CA VAL A 88 -3.00 1.25 1.73
C VAL A 88 -2.78 -0.01 0.91
N LEU A 89 -2.42 -1.11 1.59
CA LEU A 89 -2.33 -2.43 0.96
C LEU A 89 -3.74 -2.99 0.76
N HIS A 90 -4.05 -3.40 -0.46
CA HIS A 90 -5.41 -3.74 -0.86
C HIS A 90 -5.43 -4.87 -1.91
N GLY A 91 -6.47 -5.71 -1.88
CA GLY A 91 -6.69 -6.72 -2.92
C GLY A 91 -7.07 -6.09 -4.26
N THR A 92 -6.75 -6.73 -5.38
CA THR A 92 -6.84 -6.09 -6.70
C THR A 92 -8.26 -6.00 -7.28
N ASP A 93 -9.22 -6.77 -6.75
CA ASP A 93 -10.57 -6.85 -7.30
C ASP A 93 -11.35 -5.54 -7.23
N THR A 94 -11.25 -4.83 -6.12
CA THR A 94 -11.94 -3.55 -5.91
C THR A 94 -10.97 -2.39 -5.65
N LEU A 95 -9.67 -2.59 -5.92
CA LEU A 95 -8.62 -1.58 -5.67
C LEU A 95 -8.99 -0.22 -6.28
N ALA A 96 -9.31 -0.19 -7.57
CA ALA A 96 -9.68 1.03 -8.30
C ALA A 96 -10.91 1.73 -7.67
N TYR A 97 -11.88 0.95 -7.21
CA TYR A 97 -13.10 1.46 -6.61
C TYR A 97 -12.84 2.03 -5.21
N THR A 98 -12.07 1.33 -4.37
CA THR A 98 -11.62 1.84 -3.07
C THR A 98 -10.78 3.10 -3.22
N SER A 99 -9.85 3.17 -4.19
CA SER A 99 -9.07 4.38 -4.47
C SER A 99 -9.96 5.56 -4.86
N SER A 100 -10.98 5.31 -5.69
CA SER A 100 -11.97 6.33 -6.06
C SER A 100 -12.75 6.80 -4.83
N ALA A 101 -13.28 5.89 -4.02
CA ALA A 101 -14.03 6.23 -2.80
C ALA A 101 -13.18 7.05 -1.83
N LEU A 102 -11.95 6.61 -1.54
CA LEU A 102 -11.03 7.33 -0.65
C LEU A 102 -10.72 8.75 -1.13
N SER A 103 -10.66 8.98 -2.46
CA SER A 103 -10.43 10.33 -3.01
C SER A 103 -11.55 11.32 -2.66
N PHE A 104 -12.76 10.82 -2.38
CA PHE A 104 -13.89 11.65 -1.92
C PHE A 104 -14.00 11.71 -0.40
N PHE A 105 -13.61 10.65 0.32
CA PHE A 105 -13.57 10.68 1.80
C PHE A 105 -12.48 11.60 2.34
N LEU A 106 -11.34 11.65 1.66
CA LEU A 106 -10.16 12.42 2.06
C LEU A 106 -10.17 13.78 1.36
N GLY A 107 -11.02 14.68 1.82
CA GLY A 107 -11.04 16.06 1.35
C GLY A 107 -9.78 16.82 1.77
N ASN A 108 -9.31 17.75 0.93
CA ASN A 108 -8.18 18.65 1.19
C ASN A 108 -6.88 17.92 1.61
N LEU A 109 -6.51 16.86 0.88
CA LEU A 109 -5.23 16.19 1.10
C LEU A 109 -4.06 17.13 0.79
N ASP A 110 -3.07 17.17 1.67
CA ASP A 110 -1.73 17.76 1.45
C ASP A 110 -0.63 16.69 1.34
N LYS A 111 -0.98 15.43 1.62
CA LYS A 111 -0.08 14.27 1.71
C LYS A 111 -0.53 13.16 0.79
N PRO A 112 0.40 12.42 0.16
CA PRO A 112 0.05 11.30 -0.73
C PRO A 112 -0.60 10.16 0.02
N VAL A 113 -1.66 9.61 -0.58
CA VAL A 113 -2.28 8.35 -0.14
C VAL A 113 -2.21 7.36 -1.30
N VAL A 114 -1.30 6.40 -1.23
CA VAL A 114 -1.06 5.43 -2.29
C VAL A 114 -1.78 4.13 -1.96
N VAL A 115 -2.74 3.74 -2.79
CA VAL A 115 -3.36 2.41 -2.73
C VAL A 115 -2.59 1.48 -3.65
N THR A 116 -2.24 0.29 -3.16
CA THR A 116 -1.46 -0.68 -3.94
C THR A 116 -1.86 -2.11 -3.60
N GLY A 117 -1.50 -3.04 -4.47
CA GLY A 117 -1.82 -4.46 -4.33
C GLY A 117 -0.88 -5.31 -5.18
N SER A 118 -1.20 -6.61 -5.29
CA SER A 118 -0.43 -7.56 -6.09
C SER A 118 -1.33 -8.66 -6.63
N MET A 119 -1.05 -9.14 -7.85
CA MET A 119 -1.70 -10.35 -8.36
C MET A 119 -1.12 -11.62 -7.73
N ILE A 120 0.17 -11.61 -7.41
CA ILE A 120 0.89 -12.72 -6.81
C ILE A 120 1.29 -12.32 -5.39
N PRO A 121 0.99 -13.13 -4.34
CA PRO A 121 1.37 -12.81 -2.96
C PRO A 121 2.85 -12.44 -2.83
N ILE A 122 3.17 -11.43 -2.02
CA ILE A 122 4.54 -10.89 -1.87
C ILE A 122 5.59 -11.92 -1.42
N TYR A 123 5.14 -13.01 -0.80
CA TYR A 123 6.00 -14.08 -0.29
C TYR A 123 6.54 -14.97 -1.42
N GLU A 124 5.89 -14.97 -2.57
CA GLU A 124 6.30 -15.75 -3.74
C GLU A 124 7.53 -15.15 -4.42
N THR A 125 8.35 -16.00 -5.03
CA THR A 125 9.60 -15.58 -5.69
C THR A 125 9.37 -14.63 -6.86
N ARG A 126 8.34 -14.88 -7.68
CA ARG A 126 8.04 -14.12 -8.91
C ARG A 126 6.95 -13.06 -8.73
N THR A 127 6.74 -12.61 -7.50
CA THR A 127 5.70 -11.65 -7.15
C THR A 127 5.89 -10.27 -7.80
N ASP A 128 4.79 -9.64 -8.20
CA ASP A 128 4.70 -8.21 -8.53
C ASP A 128 4.60 -7.33 -7.28
N GLY A 129 4.22 -7.91 -6.14
CA GLY A 129 3.97 -7.20 -4.89
C GLY A 129 5.18 -6.51 -4.29
N ARG A 130 6.41 -7.04 -4.47
CA ARG A 130 7.63 -6.38 -3.97
C ARG A 130 7.83 -5.02 -4.64
N ASN A 131 7.76 -4.98 -5.96
CA ASN A 131 7.96 -3.74 -6.73
C ASN A 131 6.84 -2.73 -6.45
N ASN A 132 5.59 -3.19 -6.41
CA ASN A 132 4.45 -2.34 -6.09
C ASN A 132 4.56 -1.75 -4.68
N PHE A 133 4.93 -2.55 -3.69
CA PHE A 133 5.12 -2.12 -2.30
C PHE A 133 6.24 -1.08 -2.15
N VAL A 134 7.44 -1.39 -2.65
CA VAL A 134 8.60 -0.48 -2.59
C VAL A 134 8.32 0.83 -3.32
N SER A 135 7.73 0.75 -4.50
CA SER A 135 7.36 1.96 -5.27
C SER A 135 6.33 2.81 -4.51
N SER A 136 5.37 2.19 -3.83
CA SER A 136 4.38 2.91 -3.04
C SER A 136 4.98 3.63 -1.84
N LEU A 137 5.92 3.00 -1.13
CA LEU A 137 6.67 3.62 -0.05
C LEU A 137 7.52 4.79 -0.54
N ILE A 138 8.18 4.64 -1.69
CA ILE A 138 8.98 5.72 -2.30
C ILE A 138 8.09 6.88 -2.72
N ILE A 139 6.97 6.61 -3.41
CA ILE A 139 6.05 7.67 -3.84
C ILE A 139 5.46 8.40 -2.64
N SER A 140 5.00 7.68 -1.62
CA SER A 140 4.39 8.29 -0.43
C SER A 140 5.39 9.03 0.46
N GLY A 141 6.62 8.54 0.59
CA GLY A 141 7.63 9.13 1.49
C GLY A 141 8.52 10.20 0.84
N CYS A 142 8.69 10.19 -0.48
CA CYS A 142 9.64 11.07 -1.16
C CYS A 142 9.00 12.15 -2.04
N TYR A 143 7.70 12.07 -2.34
CA TYR A 143 7.03 12.98 -3.28
C TYR A 143 5.80 13.65 -2.64
N LYS A 144 5.64 14.94 -2.89
CA LYS A 144 4.47 15.71 -2.44
C LYS A 144 3.36 15.67 -3.49
N ILE A 145 2.64 14.55 -3.53
CA ILE A 145 1.49 14.35 -4.44
C ILE A 145 0.22 14.35 -3.60
N PRO A 146 -0.51 15.48 -3.48
CA PRO A 146 -1.68 15.63 -2.61
C PRO A 146 -2.93 14.95 -3.20
N GLU A 147 -2.81 13.66 -3.53
CA GLU A 147 -3.88 12.89 -4.16
C GLU A 147 -3.94 11.47 -3.61
N VAL A 148 -5.13 10.86 -3.74
CA VAL A 148 -5.24 9.41 -3.67
C VAL A 148 -4.77 8.82 -5.00
N CYS A 149 -3.71 8.04 -4.95
CA CYS A 149 -3.04 7.46 -6.10
C CYS A 149 -3.11 5.94 -6.07
N VAL A 150 -2.87 5.32 -7.22
CA VAL A 150 -2.66 3.88 -7.37
C VAL A 150 -1.26 3.62 -7.90
N VAL A 151 -0.51 2.78 -7.21
CA VAL A 151 0.76 2.24 -7.73
C VAL A 151 0.56 0.79 -8.11
N PHE A 152 0.70 0.50 -9.40
CA PHE A 152 0.57 -0.85 -9.93
C PHE A 152 1.38 -1.00 -11.22
N ALA A 153 2.09 -2.13 -11.38
CA ALA A 153 2.84 -2.47 -12.60
C ALA A 153 3.76 -1.33 -13.09
N ASN A 154 4.54 -0.76 -12.16
CA ASN A 154 5.48 0.35 -12.39
C ASN A 154 4.82 1.65 -12.89
N LYS A 155 3.51 1.82 -12.68
CA LYS A 155 2.79 3.05 -13.00
C LYS A 155 2.24 3.70 -11.74
N LEU A 156 2.28 5.03 -11.72
CA LEU A 156 1.52 5.87 -10.80
C LEU A 156 0.29 6.39 -11.53
N LEU A 157 -0.89 6.10 -11.00
CA LEU A 157 -2.18 6.43 -11.58
C LEU A 157 -3.00 7.26 -10.59
N ARG A 158 -3.86 8.14 -11.08
CA ARG A 158 -4.79 8.89 -10.21
C ARG A 158 -5.91 7.95 -9.78
N GLY A 159 -6.19 7.89 -8.48
CA GLY A 159 -7.10 6.90 -7.89
C GLY A 159 -8.51 6.92 -8.48
N ASN A 160 -9.11 8.11 -8.60
CA ASN A 160 -10.45 8.29 -9.20
C ASN A 160 -10.49 8.32 -10.73
N ARG A 161 -9.37 7.99 -11.38
CA ARG A 161 -9.26 7.80 -12.83
C ARG A 161 -8.79 6.39 -13.17
N THR A 162 -8.74 5.49 -12.20
CA THR A 162 -8.23 4.13 -12.39
C THR A 162 -9.39 3.16 -12.58
N VAL A 163 -9.23 2.17 -13.46
CA VAL A 163 -10.16 1.05 -13.66
C VAL A 163 -9.38 -0.27 -13.74
N LYS A 164 -10.06 -1.37 -13.39
CA LYS A 164 -9.54 -2.73 -13.63
C LYS A 164 -9.95 -3.16 -15.03
N SER A 165 -8.96 -3.35 -15.91
CA SER A 165 -9.17 -3.77 -17.28
C SER A 165 -9.16 -5.30 -17.39
N THR A 166 -10.05 -5.87 -18.20
CA THR A 166 -10.10 -7.32 -18.48
C THR A 166 -9.19 -7.72 -19.64
N TYR A 167 -8.45 -8.82 -19.43
CA TYR A 167 -7.67 -9.74 -20.31
C TYR A 167 -6.93 -9.29 -21.58
N GLU A 168 -7.11 -8.09 -22.14
CA GLU A 168 -6.44 -7.67 -23.39
C GLU A 168 -5.32 -6.62 -23.18
N GLN A 169 -5.07 -6.18 -21.93
CA GLN A 169 -4.08 -5.15 -21.64
C GLN A 169 -2.86 -5.69 -20.90
N ALA A 170 -1.69 -5.11 -21.20
CA ALA A 170 -0.41 -5.45 -20.59
C ALA A 170 -0.35 -5.19 -19.06
N SER A 171 -1.27 -4.39 -18.51
CA SER A 171 -1.44 -4.16 -17.07
C SER A 171 -2.93 -4.27 -16.71
N PRO A 172 -3.31 -5.00 -15.64
CA PRO A 172 -4.70 -5.15 -15.24
C PRO A 172 -5.30 -3.87 -14.62
N ILE A 173 -4.45 -2.92 -14.22
CA ILE A 173 -4.85 -1.63 -13.66
C ILE A 173 -4.34 -0.52 -14.59
N SER A 174 -5.25 0.33 -15.06
CA SER A 174 -4.98 1.39 -16.02
C SER A 174 -5.85 2.63 -15.73
N ASN A 175 -5.52 3.77 -16.35
CA ASN A 175 -6.43 4.91 -16.35
C ASN A 175 -7.67 4.60 -17.21
N CYS A 176 -8.80 5.22 -16.89
CA CYS A 176 -10.02 5.27 -17.69
C CYS A 176 -9.88 6.19 -18.90
#